data_AF-A0A919P288-F1
#
_entry.id   AF-A0A919P288-F1
#
_cell.length_a   1.000
_cell.length_b   1.000
_cell.length_c   1.000
_cell.angle_alpha   90.00
_cell.angle_beta   90.00
_cell.angle_gamma   90.00
#
_symmetry.space_group_name_H-M   'P 1'
#
loop_
_entity.id
_entity.type
_entity.pdbx_description
1 polymer ?
#
loop_
_entity_poly.entity_id
_entity_poly.type
_entity_poly.pdbx_seq_one_letter_code
_entity_poly.pdbx_strand_id
1 'polypeptide(L)'
;MPRRRWPDALLLLTATGLVAVLSACSPTSTPDAVPTSGLSPLEQSAASAREAGVDEAQLAILESGSVGFEDYELAMNRAYECMRAAGVDVDVRGVKPYHGVTILDVTIEGGGHADALAEDCYERHARYVDAYWQVSSPDAVAYAERRAVALKPALQQCLTDQDVDWPQDASFEELGNLAFGPGTDPEQSCFEQIGYSQWEG
;
A
#
# COMPACT_ATOMS: atom_id res chain seq x y z
N MET A 1 -15.19 -12.35 50.24
CA MET A 1 -14.90 -11.33 49.20
C MET A 1 -15.41 -9.97 49.69
N PRO A 2 -14.53 -9.02 50.06
CA PRO A 2 -14.97 -7.72 50.57
C PRO A 2 -15.24 -6.73 49.44
N ARG A 3 -16.42 -6.10 49.48
CA ARG A 3 -16.87 -5.03 48.59
C ARG A 3 -16.15 -3.72 48.93
N ARG A 4 -15.32 -3.21 48.02
CA ARG A 4 -14.70 -1.87 48.13
C ARG A 4 -15.71 -0.79 47.72
N ARG A 5 -16.11 0.02 48.70
CA ARG A 5 -16.83 1.29 48.52
C ARG A 5 -15.81 2.39 48.21
N TRP A 6 -16.04 3.16 47.16
CA TRP A 6 -15.27 4.36 46.84
C TRP A 6 -16.02 5.58 47.42
N PRO A 7 -15.35 6.49 48.14
CA PRO A 7 -15.97 7.72 48.60
C PRO A 7 -15.97 8.78 47.49
N ASP A 8 -17.12 9.39 47.31
CA ASP A 8 -17.29 10.70 46.67
C ASP A 8 -16.58 11.77 47.51
N ALA A 9 -15.68 12.54 46.90
CA ALA A 9 -15.18 13.81 47.43
C ALA A 9 -14.72 14.69 46.24
N LEU A 10 -15.58 15.62 45.81
CA LEU A 10 -15.58 17.05 46.15
C LEU A 10 -14.40 17.87 45.59
N LEU A 11 -14.72 18.59 44.51
CA LEU A 11 -14.49 20.02 44.28
C LEU A 11 -13.23 20.67 44.86
N LEU A 12 -12.33 21.10 43.96
CA LEU A 12 -11.48 22.27 44.16
C LEU A 12 -11.41 23.10 42.88
N LEU A 13 -12.12 24.23 42.92
CA LEU A 13 -11.87 25.44 42.13
C LEU A 13 -10.41 25.87 42.24
N THR A 14 -9.73 26.16 41.13
CA THR A 14 -8.78 27.28 41.06
C THR A 14 -8.36 27.63 39.63
N ALA A 15 -8.51 28.92 39.33
CA ALA A 15 -7.63 29.76 38.50
C ALA A 15 -7.52 29.46 37.00
N THR A 16 -8.42 30.11 36.26
CA THR A 16 -8.30 30.46 34.84
C THR A 16 -7.03 31.28 34.59
N GLY A 17 -5.91 30.61 34.34
CA GLY A 17 -4.70 31.21 33.78
C GLY A 17 -4.76 31.19 32.26
N LEU A 18 -5.31 32.24 31.66
CA LEU A 18 -5.34 32.45 30.21
C LEU A 18 -3.91 32.78 29.74
N VAL A 19 -3.06 31.76 29.57
CA VAL A 19 -1.78 31.90 28.89
C VAL A 19 -2.08 31.96 27.39
N ALA A 20 -2.11 33.19 26.86
CA ALA A 20 -2.11 33.43 25.42
C ALA A 20 -0.76 33.02 24.84
N VAL A 21 -0.59 31.72 24.58
CA VAL A 21 0.47 31.23 23.69
C VAL A 21 0.07 31.70 22.29
N LEU A 22 0.64 32.83 21.87
CA LEU A 22 0.74 33.21 20.48
C LEU A 22 1.60 32.15 19.79
N SER A 23 1.00 30.99 19.47
CA SER A 23 1.52 30.09 18.46
C SER A 23 1.52 30.88 17.17
N ALA A 24 2.66 31.52 16.89
CA ALA A 24 3.00 31.97 15.57
C ALA A 24 2.99 30.72 14.69
N CYS A 25 1.85 30.45 14.07
CA CYS A 25 1.76 29.60 12.90
C CYS A 25 2.62 30.30 11.83
N SER A 26 3.94 30.06 11.87
CA SER A 26 4.73 30.16 10.66
C SER A 26 3.99 29.30 9.64
N PRO A 27 3.53 29.86 8.51
CA PRO A 27 3.01 29.03 7.44
C PRO A 27 4.16 28.08 7.09
N THR A 28 4.04 26.84 7.52
CA THR A 28 4.81 25.76 6.94
C THR A 28 4.38 25.77 5.50
N SER A 29 5.18 26.42 4.66
CA SER A 29 5.10 26.28 3.22
C SER A 29 5.27 24.80 2.97
N THR A 30 4.15 24.08 2.86
CA THR A 30 4.15 22.74 2.32
C THR A 30 4.87 22.86 1.00
N PRO A 31 6.05 22.25 0.81
CA PRO A 31 6.75 22.34 -0.45
C PRO A 31 5.76 21.98 -1.54
N ASP A 32 5.59 22.89 -2.50
CA ASP A 32 4.68 22.70 -3.62
C ASP A 32 4.98 21.31 -4.21
N ALA A 33 4.06 20.37 -4.02
CA ALA A 33 4.20 19.03 -4.57
C ALA A 33 4.33 19.22 -6.09
N VAL A 34 5.52 18.95 -6.62
CA VAL A 34 5.76 19.06 -8.06
C VAL A 34 4.72 18.16 -8.72
N PRO A 35 3.85 18.70 -9.59
CA PRO A 35 2.81 17.90 -10.20
C PRO A 35 3.46 16.77 -11.00
N THR A 36 3.29 15.54 -10.50
CA THR A 36 3.80 14.29 -11.08
C THR A 36 3.07 13.90 -12.38
N SER A 37 2.12 14.74 -12.82
CA SER A 37 1.30 14.60 -14.01
C SER A 37 2.17 14.65 -15.28
N GLY A 38 2.71 13.50 -15.67
CA GLY A 38 3.51 13.34 -16.89
C GLY A 38 4.59 12.27 -16.82
N LEU A 39 4.93 11.79 -15.62
CA LEU A 39 5.87 10.69 -15.45
C LEU A 39 5.18 9.35 -15.73
N SER A 40 5.87 8.45 -16.43
CA SER A 40 5.50 7.04 -16.51
C SER A 40 5.49 6.39 -15.11
N PRO A 41 4.76 5.28 -14.91
CA PRO A 41 4.76 4.58 -13.62
C PRO A 41 6.17 4.20 -13.12
N LEU A 42 7.08 3.90 -14.04
CA LEU A 42 8.47 3.58 -13.72
C LEU A 42 9.23 4.83 -13.24
N GLU A 43 9.09 5.96 -13.94
CA GLU A 43 9.70 7.23 -13.53
C GLU A 43 9.16 7.72 -12.17
N GLN A 44 7.87 7.52 -11.90
CA GLN A 44 7.27 7.81 -10.60
C GLN A 44 7.86 6.93 -9.50
N SER A 45 8.07 5.63 -9.78
CA SER A 45 8.69 4.69 -8.85
C SER A 45 10.15 5.06 -8.57
N ALA A 46 10.92 5.41 -9.61
CA ALA A 46 12.30 5.88 -9.47
C ALA A 46 12.40 7.20 -8.69
N ALA A 47 11.49 8.15 -8.93
CA ALA A 47 11.44 9.40 -8.20
C ALA A 47 11.15 9.18 -6.70
N SER A 48 10.18 8.32 -6.39
CA SER A 48 9.80 7.97 -5.01
C SER A 48 10.93 7.23 -4.30
N ALA A 49 11.61 6.30 -4.99
CA ALA A 49 12.78 5.59 -4.47
C ALA A 49 13.92 6.55 -4.10
N ARG A 50 14.18 7.54 -4.96
CA ARG A 50 15.21 8.56 -4.72
C ARG A 50 14.88 9.45 -3.52
N GLU A 51 13.63 9.86 -3.37
CA GLU A 51 13.18 10.66 -2.23
C GLU A 51 13.30 9.88 -0.91
N ALA A 52 12.99 8.58 -0.94
CA ALA A 52 13.12 7.70 0.22
C ALA A 52 14.57 7.32 0.57
N GLY A 53 15.55 7.67 -0.27
CA GLY A 53 16.97 7.37 -0.02
C GLY A 53 17.26 5.87 0.03
N VAL A 54 16.60 5.08 -0.84
CA VAL A 54 16.84 3.63 -0.92
C VAL A 54 18.22 3.31 -1.51
N ASP A 55 18.60 2.03 -1.48
CA ASP A 55 19.87 1.55 -2.03
C ASP A 55 20.05 1.90 -3.52
N GLU A 56 21.26 2.31 -3.89
CA GLU A 56 21.64 2.69 -5.27
C GLU A 56 21.34 1.58 -6.28
N ALA A 57 21.43 0.32 -5.86
CA ALA A 57 21.20 -0.78 -6.77
C ALA A 57 19.71 -1.02 -7.05
N GLN A 58 18.82 -0.62 -6.13
CA GLN A 58 17.37 -0.57 -6.38
C GLN A 58 17.03 0.58 -7.33
N LEU A 59 17.64 1.75 -7.12
CA LEU A 59 17.44 2.91 -7.99
C LEU A 59 17.91 2.63 -9.42
N ALA A 60 19.08 2.00 -9.58
CA ALA A 60 19.62 1.65 -10.90
C ALA A 60 18.69 0.71 -11.70
N ILE A 61 17.99 -0.22 -11.04
CA ILE A 61 16.99 -1.09 -11.68
C ILE A 61 15.84 -0.23 -12.22
N LEU A 62 15.30 0.67 -11.39
CA LEU A 62 14.16 1.52 -11.77
C LEU A 62 14.51 2.53 -12.88
N GLU A 63 15.76 2.98 -12.94
CA GLU A 63 16.25 3.91 -13.96
C GLU A 63 16.62 3.23 -15.29
N SER A 64 16.65 1.90 -15.35
CA SER A 64 17.04 1.15 -16.56
C SER A 64 16.02 1.24 -17.72
N GLY A 65 14.80 1.70 -17.43
CA GLY A 65 13.72 1.88 -18.41
C GLY A 65 12.75 0.69 -18.51
N SER A 66 13.07 -0.45 -17.89
CA SER A 66 12.15 -1.58 -17.74
C SER A 66 12.57 -2.47 -16.58
N VAL A 67 11.62 -3.04 -15.85
CA VAL A 67 11.90 -4.03 -14.78
C VAL A 67 11.43 -5.40 -15.25
N GLY A 68 12.38 -6.31 -15.46
CA GLY A 68 12.09 -7.72 -15.74
C GLY A 68 11.98 -8.56 -14.46
N PHE A 69 11.58 -9.82 -14.61
CA PHE A 69 11.55 -10.77 -13.49
C PHE A 69 12.94 -10.95 -12.86
N GLU A 70 14.00 -10.95 -13.67
CA GLU A 70 15.39 -11.06 -13.19
C GLU A 70 15.78 -9.88 -12.28
N ASP A 71 15.32 -8.66 -12.60
CA ASP A 71 15.57 -7.48 -11.78
C ASP A 71 14.80 -7.53 -10.45
N TYR A 72 13.54 -7.96 -10.51
CA TYR A 72 12.72 -8.23 -9.34
C TYR A 72 13.37 -9.28 -8.43
N GLU A 73 13.75 -10.43 -9.00
CA GLU A 73 14.37 -11.53 -8.27
C GLU A 73 15.70 -11.07 -7.64
N LEU A 74 16.51 -10.30 -8.37
CA LEU A 74 17.75 -9.73 -7.86
C LEU A 74 17.51 -8.80 -6.67
N ALA A 75 16.55 -7.89 -6.76
CA ALA A 75 16.22 -6.95 -5.69
C ALA A 75 15.72 -7.68 -4.43
N MET A 76 14.80 -8.63 -4.59
CA MET A 76 14.27 -9.44 -3.48
C MET A 76 15.37 -10.29 -2.83
N ASN A 77 16.24 -10.92 -3.62
CA ASN A 77 17.33 -11.73 -3.08
C ASN A 77 18.32 -10.89 -2.26
N ARG A 78 18.60 -9.64 -2.66
CA ARG A 78 19.39 -8.70 -1.83
C ARG A 78 18.69 -8.37 -0.51
N ALA A 79 17.37 -8.15 -0.53
CA ALA A 79 16.60 -7.96 0.70
C ALA A 79 16.72 -9.20 1.61
N TYR A 80 16.55 -10.40 1.06
CA TYR A 80 16.68 -11.65 1.83
C TYR A 80 18.09 -11.91 2.36
N GLU A 81 19.13 -11.55 1.60
CA GLU A 81 20.51 -11.60 2.08
C GLU A 81 20.74 -10.66 3.27
N CYS A 82 20.21 -9.43 3.21
CA CYS A 82 20.21 -8.49 4.34
C CYS A 82 19.49 -9.09 5.56
N MET A 83 18.30 -9.67 5.37
CA MET A 83 17.52 -10.29 6.43
C MET A 83 18.29 -11.43 7.12
N ARG A 84 18.87 -12.35 6.33
CA ARG A 84 19.69 -13.45 6.86
C ARG A 84 20.91 -12.95 7.61
N ALA A 85 21.59 -11.91 7.11
CA ALA A 85 22.71 -11.28 7.79
C ALA A 85 22.31 -10.61 9.11
N ALA A 86 21.08 -10.13 9.22
CA ALA A 86 20.47 -9.59 10.44
C ALA A 86 19.95 -10.67 11.41
N GLY A 87 20.06 -11.95 11.05
CA GLY A 87 19.62 -13.08 11.88
C GLY A 87 18.13 -13.45 11.73
N VAL A 88 17.46 -12.96 10.68
CA VAL A 88 16.09 -13.37 10.33
C VAL A 88 16.15 -14.67 9.51
N ASP A 89 15.28 -15.64 9.83
CA ASP A 89 15.20 -16.89 9.07
C ASP A 89 14.35 -16.72 7.82
N VAL A 90 14.95 -16.99 6.65
CA VAL A 90 14.35 -16.76 5.32
C VAL A 90 14.58 -17.98 4.43
N ASP A 91 13.49 -18.69 4.12
CA ASP A 91 13.44 -19.86 3.25
C ASP A 91 12.78 -19.50 1.91
N VAL A 92 13.49 -19.68 0.80
CA VAL A 92 12.99 -19.41 -0.57
C VAL A 92 12.85 -20.74 -1.30
N ARG A 93 11.62 -21.12 -1.65
CA ARG A 93 11.28 -22.45 -2.18
C ARG A 93 11.16 -22.50 -3.70
N GLY A 94 11.24 -21.35 -4.36
CA GLY A 94 11.10 -21.19 -5.81
C GLY A 94 10.21 -20.01 -6.13
N VAL A 95 9.32 -20.19 -7.10
CA VAL A 95 8.36 -19.18 -7.55
C VAL A 95 6.93 -19.70 -7.44
N LYS A 96 5.97 -18.78 -7.29
CA LYS A 96 4.54 -19.08 -7.34
C LYS A 96 3.77 -17.99 -8.09
N PRO A 97 2.63 -18.33 -8.72
CA PRO A 97 1.71 -17.32 -9.22
C PRO A 97 1.00 -16.63 -8.04
N TYR A 98 0.82 -15.31 -8.13
CA TYR A 98 0.10 -14.50 -7.17
C TYR A 98 -0.55 -13.32 -7.89
N HIS A 99 -1.88 -13.25 -7.89
CA HIS A 99 -2.66 -12.22 -8.59
C HIS A 99 -2.20 -11.95 -10.03
N GLY A 100 -1.93 -13.02 -10.78
CA GLY A 100 -1.46 -12.92 -12.16
C GLY A 100 0.00 -12.55 -12.32
N VAL A 101 0.80 -12.51 -11.25
CA VAL A 101 2.23 -12.22 -11.31
C VAL A 101 3.03 -13.42 -10.81
N THR A 102 4.19 -13.66 -11.40
CA THR A 102 5.15 -14.63 -10.83
C THR A 102 5.97 -13.93 -9.75
N ILE A 103 5.92 -14.44 -8.53
CA ILE A 103 6.66 -13.93 -7.37
C ILE A 103 7.51 -15.05 -6.74
N LEU A 104 8.47 -14.67 -5.90
CA LEU A 104 9.24 -15.64 -5.11
C LEU A 104 8.35 -16.27 -4.02
N ASP A 105 8.40 -17.59 -3.89
CA ASP A 105 7.76 -18.31 -2.78
C ASP A 105 8.68 -18.31 -1.57
N VAL A 106 8.48 -17.32 -0.70
CA VAL A 106 9.30 -17.09 0.49
C VAL A 106 8.50 -17.38 1.77
N THR A 107 9.16 -17.97 2.75
CA THR A 107 8.73 -18.00 4.16
C THR A 107 9.74 -17.21 4.97
N ILE A 108 9.26 -16.24 5.73
CA ILE A 108 10.05 -15.45 6.69
C ILE A 108 9.53 -15.81 8.07
N GLU A 109 10.35 -16.46 8.90
CA GLU A 109 9.98 -16.77 10.28
C GLU A 109 10.44 -15.66 11.21
N GLY A 110 9.53 -15.14 12.04
CA GLY A 110 9.82 -13.95 12.83
C GLY A 110 8.74 -13.56 13.82
N GLY A 111 9.02 -12.45 14.50
CA GLY A 111 8.17 -11.78 15.45
C GLY A 111 8.89 -10.60 16.11
N GLY A 112 8.22 -9.45 16.21
CA GLY A 112 8.72 -8.30 16.96
C GLY A 112 9.97 -7.68 16.34
N HIS A 113 11.15 -7.92 16.93
CA HIS A 113 12.39 -7.34 16.41
C HIS A 113 12.77 -7.89 15.03
N ALA A 114 12.51 -9.17 14.77
CA ALA A 114 12.81 -9.79 13.48
C ALA A 114 11.96 -9.15 12.35
N ASP A 115 10.70 -8.81 12.63
CA ASP A 115 9.81 -8.17 11.64
C ASP A 115 10.31 -6.78 11.28
N ALA A 116 10.75 -6.00 12.27
CA ALA A 116 11.33 -4.68 12.03
C ALA A 116 12.63 -4.73 11.21
N LEU A 117 13.46 -5.75 11.44
CA LEU A 117 14.66 -5.99 10.62
C LEU A 117 14.31 -6.43 9.20
N ALA A 118 13.29 -7.27 9.05
CA ALA A 118 12.79 -7.69 7.75
C ALA A 118 12.22 -6.52 6.95
N GLU A 119 11.43 -5.65 7.58
CA GLU A 119 10.89 -4.45 6.97
C GLU A 119 12.01 -3.51 6.51
N ASP A 120 12.98 -3.17 7.38
CA ASP A 120 14.12 -2.31 7.00
C ASP A 120 14.91 -2.86 5.80
N CYS A 121 15.19 -4.18 5.79
CA CYS A 121 15.86 -4.81 4.65
C CYS A 121 15.01 -4.78 3.37
N TYR A 122 13.70 -5.01 3.47
CA TYR A 122 12.79 -4.95 2.32
C TYR A 122 12.66 -3.53 1.75
N GLU A 123 12.46 -2.53 2.61
CA GLU A 123 12.36 -1.12 2.23
C GLU A 123 13.62 -0.66 1.49
N ARG A 124 14.78 -0.98 2.04
CA ARG A 124 16.07 -0.55 1.49
C ARG A 124 16.38 -1.18 0.14
N HIS A 125 16.06 -2.46 -0.06
CA HIS A 125 16.59 -3.23 -1.18
C HIS A 125 15.57 -3.59 -2.26
N ALA A 126 14.27 -3.65 -1.95
CA ALA A 126 13.30 -4.25 -2.88
C ALA A 126 11.96 -3.53 -3.02
N ARG A 127 11.50 -2.76 -2.02
CA ARG A 127 10.13 -2.21 -1.96
C ARG A 127 9.60 -1.60 -3.25
N TYR A 128 10.35 -0.71 -3.89
CA TYR A 128 9.89 0.00 -5.09
C TYR A 128 9.98 -0.86 -6.35
N VAL A 129 10.99 -1.72 -6.46
CA VAL A 129 11.11 -2.68 -7.58
C VAL A 129 9.98 -3.71 -7.51
N ASP A 130 9.71 -4.25 -6.31
CA ASP A 130 8.62 -5.18 -6.05
C ASP A 130 7.25 -4.55 -6.31
N ALA A 131 6.99 -3.36 -5.77
CA ALA A 131 5.74 -2.63 -6.01
C ALA A 131 5.51 -2.37 -7.51
N TYR A 132 6.54 -1.94 -8.24
CA TYR A 132 6.44 -1.74 -9.69
C TYR A 132 6.17 -3.05 -10.44
N TRP A 133 6.90 -4.12 -10.11
CA TRP A 133 6.76 -5.44 -10.74
C TRP A 133 5.35 -6.02 -10.59
N GLN A 134 4.77 -5.93 -9.38
CA GLN A 134 3.45 -6.48 -9.08
C GLN A 134 2.30 -5.77 -9.83
N VAL A 135 2.50 -4.55 -10.33
CA VAL A 135 1.46 -3.79 -11.04
C VAL A 135 1.73 -3.58 -12.52
N SER A 136 2.99 -3.65 -12.95
CA SER A 136 3.40 -3.28 -14.31
C SER A 136 3.94 -4.45 -15.14
N SER A 137 4.10 -5.64 -14.57
CA SER A 137 4.48 -6.81 -15.35
C SER A 137 3.40 -7.17 -16.38
N PRO A 138 3.75 -7.74 -17.55
CA PRO A 138 2.76 -8.06 -18.58
C PRO A 138 1.62 -8.95 -18.07
N ASP A 139 1.94 -9.91 -17.20
CA ASP A 139 0.94 -10.83 -16.64
C ASP A 139 0.06 -10.13 -15.60
N ALA A 140 0.60 -9.19 -14.80
CA ALA A 140 -0.18 -8.33 -13.88
C ALA A 140 -1.23 -7.53 -14.66
N VAL A 141 -0.80 -6.85 -15.73
CA VAL A 141 -1.66 -6.01 -16.56
C VAL A 141 -2.76 -6.87 -17.19
N ALA A 142 -2.39 -8.00 -17.80
CA ALA A 142 -3.36 -8.91 -18.41
C ALA A 142 -4.36 -9.48 -17.38
N TYR A 143 -3.91 -9.77 -16.16
CA TYR A 143 -4.79 -10.23 -15.07
C TYR A 143 -5.74 -9.12 -14.62
N ALA A 144 -5.25 -7.90 -14.43
CA ALA A 144 -6.06 -6.74 -14.06
C ALA A 144 -7.13 -6.42 -15.11
N GLU A 145 -6.78 -6.49 -16.41
CA GLU A 145 -7.72 -6.31 -17.51
C GLU A 145 -8.83 -7.37 -17.52
N ARG A 146 -8.47 -8.66 -17.38
CA ARG A 146 -9.45 -9.75 -17.29
C ARG A 146 -10.38 -9.58 -16.09
N ARG A 147 -9.83 -9.21 -14.93
CA ARG A 147 -10.60 -8.94 -13.72
C ARG A 147 -11.59 -7.80 -13.94
N ALA A 148 -11.11 -6.69 -14.50
CA ALA A 148 -11.93 -5.53 -14.79
C ALA A 148 -13.10 -5.88 -15.71
N VAL A 149 -12.85 -6.64 -16.79
CA VAL A 149 -13.92 -7.09 -17.69
C VAL A 149 -14.91 -8.01 -16.98
N ALA A 150 -14.42 -8.98 -16.20
CA ALA A 150 -15.26 -9.97 -15.52
C ALA A 150 -16.14 -9.35 -14.44
N LEU A 151 -15.59 -8.42 -13.65
CA LEU A 151 -16.24 -7.88 -12.46
C LEU A 151 -17.00 -6.57 -12.71
N LYS A 152 -16.79 -5.89 -13.84
CA LYS A 152 -17.46 -4.62 -14.16
C LYS A 152 -18.99 -4.69 -14.04
N PRO A 153 -19.70 -5.68 -14.59
CA PRO A 153 -21.16 -5.72 -14.49
C PRO A 153 -21.65 -5.86 -13.04
N ALA A 154 -20.95 -6.65 -12.23
CA ALA A 154 -21.29 -6.82 -10.81
C ALA A 154 -21.02 -5.53 -10.01
N LEU A 155 -19.94 -4.82 -10.31
CA LEU A 155 -19.65 -3.53 -9.68
C LEU A 155 -20.71 -2.47 -10.03
N GLN A 156 -21.12 -2.40 -11.29
CA GLN A 156 -22.21 -1.52 -11.75
C GLN A 156 -23.54 -1.83 -11.04
N GLN A 157 -23.86 -3.11 -10.88
CA GLN A 157 -25.05 -3.53 -10.15
C GLN A 157 -24.99 -3.08 -8.68
N CYS A 158 -23.87 -3.34 -7.99
CA CYS A 158 -23.69 -2.94 -6.60
C CYS A 158 -23.82 -1.41 -6.41
N LEU A 159 -23.18 -0.61 -7.28
CA LEU A 159 -23.30 0.85 -7.22
C LEU A 159 -24.76 1.30 -7.41
N THR A 160 -25.50 0.66 -8.32
CA THR A 160 -26.93 0.93 -8.53
C THR A 160 -27.76 0.58 -7.29
N ASP A 161 -27.48 -0.55 -6.65
CA ASP A 161 -28.18 -0.99 -5.42
C ASP A 161 -27.89 -0.08 -4.21
N GLN A 162 -26.78 0.66 -4.26
CA GLN A 162 -26.41 1.68 -3.27
C GLN A 162 -26.86 3.10 -3.65
N ASP A 163 -27.71 3.24 -4.68
CA ASP A 163 -28.18 4.52 -5.21
C ASP A 163 -27.02 5.49 -5.59
N VAL A 164 -25.86 4.93 -6.01
CA VAL A 164 -24.72 5.70 -6.52
C VAL A 164 -24.87 5.88 -8.03
N ASP A 165 -24.95 7.13 -8.48
CA ASP A 165 -24.97 7.47 -9.91
C ASP A 165 -23.59 7.25 -10.56
N TRP A 166 -23.54 6.60 -11.72
CA TRP A 166 -22.31 6.36 -12.48
C TRP A 166 -22.51 6.52 -14.00
N PRO A 167 -21.49 7.02 -14.74
CA PRO A 167 -21.55 7.13 -16.21
C PRO A 167 -21.63 5.76 -16.89
N GLN A 168 -22.52 5.60 -17.88
CA GLN A 168 -22.71 4.31 -18.57
C GLN A 168 -21.46 3.77 -19.27
N ASP A 169 -20.56 4.67 -19.67
CA ASP A 169 -19.28 4.40 -20.31
C ASP A 169 -18.10 4.37 -19.34
N ALA A 170 -18.32 4.56 -18.03
CA ALA A 170 -17.27 4.53 -17.02
C ALA A 170 -16.45 3.24 -17.09
N SER A 171 -15.14 3.37 -17.06
CA SER A 171 -14.17 2.28 -16.91
C SER A 171 -14.32 1.59 -15.55
N PHE A 172 -13.74 0.41 -15.41
CA PHE A 172 -13.73 -0.30 -14.12
C PHE A 172 -13.03 0.52 -13.03
N GLU A 173 -11.97 1.25 -13.38
CA GLU A 173 -11.25 2.14 -12.46
C GLU A 173 -12.12 3.30 -11.99
N GLU A 174 -12.84 3.97 -12.90
CA GLU A 174 -13.76 5.05 -12.55
C GLU A 174 -14.90 4.56 -11.63
N LEU A 175 -15.48 3.39 -11.92
CA LEU A 175 -16.46 2.76 -11.04
C LEU A 175 -15.86 2.40 -9.67
N GLY A 176 -14.61 1.93 -9.65
CA GLY A 176 -13.89 1.64 -8.41
C GLY A 176 -13.69 2.88 -7.54
N ASN A 177 -13.32 4.00 -8.14
CA ASN A 177 -13.17 5.28 -7.44
C ASN A 177 -14.51 5.76 -6.84
N LEU A 178 -15.64 5.53 -7.54
CA LEU A 178 -16.97 5.81 -7.00
C LEU A 178 -17.32 4.92 -5.81
N ALA A 179 -16.93 3.64 -5.84
CA ALA A 179 -17.17 2.69 -4.75
C ALA A 179 -16.45 3.07 -3.44
N PHE A 180 -15.37 3.87 -3.50
CA PHE A 180 -14.66 4.43 -2.34
C PHE A 180 -15.01 5.90 -2.05
N GLY A 181 -15.96 6.46 -2.79
CA GLY A 181 -16.33 7.87 -2.70
C GLY A 181 -17.05 8.23 -1.39
N PRO A 182 -17.13 9.53 -1.05
CA PRO A 182 -17.89 9.98 0.10
C PRO A 182 -19.37 9.59 -0.03
N GLY A 183 -19.89 8.88 0.97
CA GLY A 183 -21.28 8.43 1.00
C GLY A 183 -21.47 6.92 0.83
N THR A 184 -20.42 6.17 0.48
CA THR A 184 -20.48 4.71 0.55
C THR A 184 -20.30 4.24 1.98
N ASP A 185 -21.09 3.24 2.38
CA ASP A 185 -20.95 2.59 3.68
C ASP A 185 -19.72 1.67 3.62
N PRO A 186 -18.66 1.91 4.42
CA PRO A 186 -17.48 1.06 4.41
C PRO A 186 -17.77 -0.37 4.86
N GLU A 187 -18.86 -0.61 5.61
CA GLU A 187 -19.32 -1.96 5.97
C GLU A 187 -20.00 -2.68 4.78
N GLN A 188 -20.30 -1.97 3.69
CA GLN A 188 -20.92 -2.48 2.47
C GLN A 188 -20.04 -2.24 1.24
N SER A 189 -18.73 -2.45 1.35
CA SER A 189 -17.81 -2.28 0.22
C SER A 189 -18.25 -3.09 -1.00
N CYS A 190 -18.56 -2.41 -2.12
CA CYS A 190 -18.91 -3.10 -3.36
C CYS A 190 -17.80 -4.06 -3.82
N PHE A 191 -16.53 -3.76 -3.52
CA PHE A 191 -15.42 -4.65 -3.86
C PHE A 191 -15.45 -5.98 -3.10
N GLU A 192 -15.88 -5.96 -1.84
CA GLU A 192 -16.08 -7.18 -1.06
C GLU A 192 -17.28 -7.97 -1.60
N GLN A 193 -18.39 -7.29 -1.88
CA GLN A 193 -19.62 -7.93 -2.39
C GLN A 193 -19.42 -8.64 -3.73
N ILE A 194 -18.63 -8.05 -4.64
CA ILE A 194 -18.34 -8.64 -5.94
C ILE A 194 -17.19 -9.66 -5.90
N GLY A 195 -16.64 -9.95 -4.71
CA GLY A 195 -15.56 -10.92 -4.53
C GLY A 195 -14.23 -10.50 -5.16
N TYR A 196 -13.93 -9.20 -5.23
CA TYR A 196 -12.76 -8.68 -5.94
C TYR A 196 -11.43 -9.26 -5.43
N SER A 197 -11.28 -9.42 -4.12
CA SER A 197 -10.09 -10.00 -3.48
C SER A 197 -9.99 -11.52 -3.62
N GLN A 198 -11.11 -12.19 -3.90
CA GLN A 198 -11.22 -13.65 -4.05
C GLN A 198 -11.22 -14.10 -5.51
N TRP A 199 -11.11 -13.16 -6.46
CA TRP A 199 -11.12 -13.49 -7.88
C TRP A 199 -9.78 -14.11 -8.30
N GLU A 200 -9.81 -15.33 -8.85
CA GLU A 200 -8.58 -16.09 -9.19
C GLU A 200 -8.24 -16.12 -10.68
N GLY A 201 -9.08 -15.54 -11.56
CA GLY A 201 -8.87 -15.57 -13.02
C GLY A 201 -9.99 -16.27 -13.77
#